data_AF-A0A2N9AZB5-F1
#
_entry.id   AF-A0A2N9AZB5-F1
#
_cell.length_a   1.000
_cell.length_b   1.000
_cell.length_c   1.000
_cell.angle_alpha   90.00
_cell.angle_beta   90.00
_cell.angle_gamma   90.00
#
_symmetry.space_group_name_H-M   'P 1'
#
loop_
_entity.id
_entity.type
_entity.pdbx_description
1 polymer ?
#
loop_
_entity_poly.entity_id
_entity_poly.type
_entity_poly.pdbx_seq_one_letter_code
_entity_poly.pdbx_strand_id
1 'polypeptide(L)'
;MKIVSDGRERNDPELYELLGAIDLRAYEIEFEGAATQLVDVDDGESLEQHEEAVLREDAEQRAAHFAAVALGTATPIALHHDAFIKSTKIKERSLKDDVRAMHILLKWCAARGIEPYLEHVTIKVAGRFGDEIEEFTGLGWASCTKYISRLRAYWKYLVKRTPIEANVWIGISLSKPRIEPDEEERAFTDAEVQRLLMGTADLAMLDVMLVAGLTGARLDAVIDLRVGECEDGWFTFKPQKKERTIRDVPIHPDLCELVARRVEGKKLGDDLFPEWPGPRAA
;
A
#
# COMPACT_ATOMS: atom_id res chain seq x y z
N MET A 1 13.74 21.58 17.79
CA MET A 1 12.89 22.49 18.57
C MET A 1 13.69 23.38 19.52
N LYS A 2 14.45 22.84 20.50
CA LYS A 2 15.33 23.65 21.38
C LYS A 2 16.38 24.50 20.63
N ILE A 3 16.84 24.07 19.45
CA ILE A 3 17.93 24.74 18.72
C ILE A 3 17.50 26.08 18.10
N VAL A 4 16.33 26.16 17.47
CA VAL A 4 15.82 27.40 16.85
C VAL A 4 15.35 28.39 17.92
N SER A 5 14.73 27.90 19.01
CA SER A 5 14.36 28.75 20.15
C SER A 5 15.59 29.29 20.88
N ASP A 6 16.57 28.43 21.18
CA ASP A 6 17.81 28.83 21.85
C ASP A 6 18.66 29.77 20.97
N GLY A 7 18.66 29.60 19.64
CA GLY A 7 19.41 30.47 18.73
C GLY A 7 18.75 31.85 18.56
N ARG A 8 17.42 31.94 18.60
CA ARG A 8 16.68 33.22 18.64
C ARG A 8 16.98 33.99 19.93
N GLU A 9 17.02 33.29 21.08
CA GLU A 9 17.38 33.89 22.37
C GLU A 9 18.85 34.38 22.43
N ARG A 10 19.74 33.78 21.63
CA ARG A 10 21.17 34.13 21.55
C ARG A 10 21.53 35.13 20.44
N ASN A 11 20.54 35.59 19.68
CA ASN A 11 20.72 36.49 18.54
C ASN A 11 21.76 35.99 17.52
N ASP A 12 21.69 34.70 17.17
CA ASP A 12 22.64 34.02 16.28
C ASP A 12 22.48 34.48 14.81
N PRO A 13 23.49 35.14 14.21
CA PRO A 13 23.42 35.62 12.83
C PRO A 13 23.21 34.51 11.79
N GLU A 14 23.79 33.32 12.00
CA GLU A 14 23.64 32.20 11.06
C GLU A 14 22.20 31.68 11.04
N LEU A 15 21.51 31.75 12.19
CA LEU A 15 20.10 31.38 12.28
C LEU A 15 19.21 32.37 11.50
N TYR A 16 19.48 33.67 11.57
CA TYR A 16 18.70 34.66 10.81
C TYR A 16 18.93 34.55 9.31
N GLU A 17 20.15 34.26 8.88
CA GLU A 17 20.46 34.00 7.47
C GLU A 17 19.71 32.76 6.95
N LEU A 18 19.72 31.67 7.72
CA LEU A 18 18.95 30.46 7.40
C LEU A 18 17.44 30.73 7.33
N LEU A 19 16.88 31.45 8.31
CA LEU A 19 15.45 31.80 8.33
C LEU A 19 15.09 32.67 7.12
N GLY A 20 15.91 33.67 6.79
CA GLY A 20 15.71 34.51 5.61
C GLY A 20 15.80 33.72 4.29
N ALA A 21 16.70 32.75 4.20
CA ALA A 21 16.80 31.86 3.04
C ALA A 21 15.57 30.95 2.89
N ILE A 22 15.01 30.46 4.01
CA ILE A 22 13.77 29.67 4.01
C ILE A 22 12.60 30.53 3.55
N ASP A 23 12.45 31.75 4.09
CA ASP A 23 11.36 32.66 3.73
C ASP A 23 11.43 33.05 2.25
N LEU A 24 12.63 33.38 1.75
CA LEU A 24 12.85 33.69 0.34
C LEU A 24 12.48 32.49 -0.56
N ARG A 25 12.87 31.28 -0.16
CA ARG A 25 12.54 30.08 -0.94
C ARG A 25 11.05 29.73 -0.89
N ALA A 26 10.37 29.98 0.23
CA ALA A 26 8.93 29.83 0.33
C ALA A 26 8.21 30.81 -0.60
N TYR A 27 8.65 32.07 -0.64
CA TYR A 27 8.16 33.08 -1.58
C TYR A 27 8.39 32.63 -3.04
N GLU A 28 9.56 32.14 -3.40
CA GLU A 28 9.81 31.63 -4.76
C GLU A 28 8.85 30.48 -5.15
N ILE A 29 8.55 29.58 -4.22
CA ILE A 29 7.64 28.45 -4.44
C ILE A 29 6.19 28.92 -4.63
N GLU A 30 5.77 29.94 -3.89
CA GLU A 30 4.43 30.53 -3.97
C GLU A 30 4.19 31.13 -5.37
N PHE A 31 5.17 31.85 -5.90
CA PHE A 31 5.06 32.46 -7.23
C PHE A 31 5.50 31.53 -8.37
N GLU A 32 5.92 30.30 -8.08
CA GLU A 32 6.35 29.33 -9.09
C GLU A 32 5.19 28.91 -10.00
N GLY A 33 5.25 29.33 -11.26
CA GLY A 33 4.22 29.04 -12.26
C GLY A 33 2.93 29.86 -12.07
N ALA A 34 3.00 30.99 -11.35
CA ALA A 34 1.95 31.99 -11.33
C ALA A 34 1.71 32.54 -12.75
N ALA A 35 0.45 32.79 -13.09
CA ALA A 35 0.07 33.46 -14.33
C ALA A 35 0.07 34.98 -14.11
N THR A 36 0.18 35.76 -15.17
CA THR A 36 0.03 37.22 -15.09
C THR A 36 -1.34 37.62 -15.60
N GLN A 37 -2.06 38.45 -14.86
CA GLN A 37 -3.31 39.07 -15.29
C GLN A 37 -3.15 40.59 -15.29
N LEU A 38 -3.69 41.24 -16.31
CA LEU A 38 -3.82 42.69 -16.34
C LEU A 38 -5.06 43.11 -15.55
N VAL A 39 -4.87 44.02 -14.60
CA VAL A 39 -5.93 44.58 -13.77
C VAL A 39 -5.92 46.09 -13.96
N ASP A 40 -7.08 46.65 -14.30
CA ASP A 40 -7.25 48.09 -14.37
C ASP A 40 -7.33 48.64 -12.94
N VAL A 41 -6.37 49.47 -12.55
CA VAL A 41 -6.34 50.16 -11.26
C VAL A 41 -6.79 51.59 -11.51
N ASP A 42 -7.88 51.98 -10.86
CA ASP A 42 -8.40 53.35 -10.85
C ASP A 42 -7.78 54.08 -9.64
N ASP A 43 -6.86 55.01 -9.90
CA ASP A 43 -6.22 55.84 -8.88
C ASP A 43 -7.01 57.13 -8.57
N GLY A 44 -8.18 57.30 -9.20
CA GLY A 44 -9.03 58.48 -9.09
C GLY A 44 -8.71 59.59 -10.10
N GLU A 45 -7.63 59.48 -10.86
CA GLU A 45 -7.26 60.41 -11.94
C GLU A 45 -7.17 59.70 -13.31
N SER A 46 -6.85 58.40 -13.35
CA SER A 46 -6.78 57.60 -14.58
C SER A 46 -6.97 56.09 -14.34
N LEU A 47 -7.31 55.35 -15.41
CA LEU A 47 -7.30 53.89 -15.41
C LEU A 47 -5.95 53.42 -15.94
N GLU A 48 -5.10 52.91 -15.06
CA GLU A 48 -3.80 52.33 -15.42
C GLU A 48 -3.86 50.80 -15.37
N GLN A 49 -3.23 50.14 -16.36
CA GLN A 49 -3.14 48.68 -16.41
C GLN A 49 -1.92 48.19 -15.63
N HIS A 50 -2.15 47.45 -14.56
CA HIS A 50 -1.10 46.80 -13.79
C HIS A 50 -1.08 45.29 -14.05
N GLU A 51 0.12 44.73 -14.15
CA GLU A 51 0.33 43.29 -14.13
C GLU A 51 0.29 42.78 -12.68
N GLU A 52 -0.69 41.95 -12.37
CA GLU A 52 -0.79 41.25 -11.09
C GLU A 52 -0.54 39.75 -11.29
N ALA A 53 0.20 39.15 -10.36
CA ALA A 53 0.48 37.72 -10.37
C ALA A 53 -0.73 36.94 -9.81
N VAL A 54 -1.32 36.08 -10.63
CA VAL A 54 -2.34 35.12 -10.23
C VAL A 54 -1.64 33.84 -9.81
N LEU A 55 -1.59 33.65 -8.48
CA LEU A 55 -1.01 32.46 -7.87
C LEU A 55 -1.80 31.21 -8.27
N ARG A 56 -1.10 30.08 -8.26
CA ARG A 56 -1.77 28.77 -8.38
C ARG A 56 -2.62 28.51 -7.13
N GLU A 57 -3.71 27.79 -7.29
CA GLU A 57 -4.58 27.39 -6.17
C GLU A 57 -3.82 26.64 -5.06
N ASP A 58 -2.74 25.93 -5.41
CA ASP A 58 -1.89 25.17 -4.48
C ASP A 58 -0.61 25.90 -4.02
N ALA A 59 -0.38 27.13 -4.48
CA ALA A 59 0.86 27.89 -4.25
C ALA A 59 1.14 28.14 -2.76
N GLU A 60 0.18 28.74 -2.05
CA GLU A 60 0.30 29.05 -0.62
C GLU A 60 0.54 27.78 0.20
N GLN A 61 -0.19 26.70 -0.09
CA GLN A 61 -0.03 25.41 0.60
C GLN A 61 1.36 24.81 0.37
N ARG A 62 1.91 24.91 -0.85
CA ARG A 62 3.26 24.40 -1.16
C ARG A 62 4.35 25.21 -0.45
N ALA A 63 4.22 26.54 -0.43
CA ALA A 63 5.16 27.43 0.25
C ALA A 63 5.15 27.20 1.77
N ALA A 64 3.96 27.15 2.38
CA ALA A 64 3.78 26.82 3.78
C ALA A 64 4.35 25.42 4.12
N HIS A 65 4.12 24.44 3.25
CA HIS A 65 4.67 23.09 3.43
C HIS A 65 6.19 23.06 3.43
N PHE A 66 6.83 23.77 2.50
CA PHE A 66 8.28 23.88 2.45
C PHE A 66 8.83 24.51 3.74
N ALA A 67 8.27 25.64 4.15
CA ALA A 67 8.70 26.34 5.36
C ALA A 67 8.56 25.45 6.60
N ALA A 68 7.43 24.77 6.77
CA ALA A 68 7.18 23.90 7.92
C ALA A 68 8.16 22.72 8.00
N VAL A 69 8.52 22.13 6.86
CA VAL A 69 9.50 21.04 6.79
C VAL A 69 10.93 21.56 7.02
N ALA A 70 11.29 22.69 6.40
CA ALA A 70 12.62 23.29 6.52
C ALA A 70 12.91 23.79 7.94
N LEU A 71 11.90 24.30 8.62
CA LEU A 71 11.96 24.71 10.03
C LEU A 71 11.90 23.52 11.00
N GLY A 72 11.63 22.32 10.49
CA GLY A 72 11.47 21.10 11.28
C GLY A 72 10.27 21.16 12.25
N THR A 73 9.26 21.98 11.93
CA THR A 73 8.01 22.09 12.70
C THR A 73 6.98 21.07 12.25
N ALA A 74 7.15 20.48 11.06
CA ALA A 74 6.28 19.44 10.53
C ALA A 74 7.09 18.29 9.91
N THR A 75 6.69 17.05 10.21
CA THR A 75 7.31 15.85 9.64
C THR A 75 6.35 15.20 8.64
N PRO A 76 6.64 15.20 7.32
CA PRO A 76 5.76 14.56 6.34
C PRO A 76 5.57 13.08 6.64
N ILE A 77 4.31 12.61 6.61
CA ILE A 77 3.98 11.20 6.93
C ILE A 77 4.76 10.22 6.06
N ALA A 78 4.98 10.54 4.78
CA ALA A 78 5.64 9.65 3.84
C ALA A 78 7.17 9.65 3.93
N LEU A 79 7.79 10.59 4.67
CA LEU A 79 9.23 10.87 4.64
C LEU A 79 10.10 9.61 4.84
N HIS A 80 9.71 8.75 5.77
CA HIS A 80 10.48 7.54 6.10
C HIS A 80 9.88 6.25 5.53
N HIS A 81 8.85 6.34 4.69
CA HIS A 81 8.09 5.18 4.26
C HIS A 81 8.91 4.24 3.35
N ASP A 82 9.68 4.79 2.41
CA ASP A 82 10.55 4.01 1.54
C ASP A 82 11.67 3.29 2.32
N ALA A 83 12.27 3.99 3.27
CA ALA A 83 13.27 3.42 4.17
C ALA A 83 12.67 2.31 5.05
N PHE A 84 11.44 2.49 5.52
CA PHE A 84 10.70 1.47 6.25
C PHE A 84 10.49 0.23 5.38
N ILE A 85 9.92 0.37 4.18
CA ILE A 85 9.68 -0.74 3.25
C ILE A 85 10.97 -1.53 3.01
N LYS A 86 12.07 -0.85 2.68
CA LYS A 86 13.38 -1.47 2.43
C LYS A 86 13.94 -2.19 3.65
N SER A 87 13.62 -1.72 4.86
CA SER A 87 14.07 -2.37 6.10
C SER A 87 13.27 -3.62 6.47
N THR A 88 12.08 -3.80 5.89
CA THR A 88 11.23 -4.95 6.21
C THR A 88 11.66 -6.21 5.47
N LYS A 89 11.56 -7.38 6.12
CA LYS A 89 11.77 -8.70 5.48
C LYS A 89 10.47 -9.25 4.87
N ILE A 90 9.54 -8.37 4.50
CA ILE A 90 8.20 -8.74 4.04
C ILE A 90 8.27 -9.11 2.55
N LYS A 91 7.54 -10.14 2.13
CA LYS A 91 7.45 -10.56 0.72
C LYS A 91 6.89 -9.41 -0.14
N GLU A 92 7.36 -9.28 -1.37
CA GLU A 92 7.00 -8.19 -2.30
C GLU A 92 5.49 -7.96 -2.45
N ARG A 93 4.70 -9.04 -2.61
CA ARG A 93 3.23 -8.96 -2.68
C ARG A 93 2.62 -8.22 -1.49
N SER A 94 3.18 -8.42 -0.30
CA SER A 94 2.72 -7.77 0.93
C SER A 94 3.22 -6.34 1.08
N LEU A 95 4.31 -5.94 0.41
CA LEU A 95 4.77 -4.54 0.39
C LEU A 95 3.79 -3.63 -0.36
N LYS A 96 3.11 -4.16 -1.40
CA LYS A 96 2.06 -3.43 -2.12
C LYS A 96 0.90 -3.02 -1.22
N ASP A 97 0.60 -3.80 -0.18
CA ASP A 97 -0.42 -3.44 0.80
C ASP A 97 0.02 -2.28 1.72
N ASP A 98 1.30 -2.21 2.08
CA ASP A 98 1.86 -1.08 2.86
C ASP A 98 1.80 0.22 2.06
N VAL A 99 2.26 0.19 0.79
CA VAL A 99 2.15 1.34 -0.13
C VAL A 99 0.71 1.79 -0.31
N ARG A 100 -0.22 0.86 -0.50
CA ARG A 100 -1.64 1.18 -0.67
C ARG A 100 -2.24 1.77 0.60
N ALA A 101 -1.91 1.24 1.78
CA ALA A 101 -2.39 1.79 3.05
C ALA A 101 -1.94 3.25 3.24
N MET A 102 -0.67 3.54 2.94
CA MET A 102 -0.12 4.90 2.98
C MET A 102 -0.86 5.83 2.01
N HIS A 103 -1.07 5.39 0.78
CA HIS A 103 -1.76 6.18 -0.24
C HIS A 103 -3.22 6.48 0.16
N ILE A 104 -3.93 5.52 0.74
CA ILE A 104 -5.30 5.72 1.25
C ILE A 104 -5.31 6.77 2.36
N LEU A 105 -4.38 6.69 3.32
CA LEU A 105 -4.28 7.69 4.39
C LEU A 105 -4.04 9.09 3.83
N LEU A 106 -3.09 9.26 2.92
CA LEU A 106 -2.77 10.57 2.33
C LEU A 106 -3.96 11.14 1.55
N LYS A 107 -4.66 10.31 0.77
CA LYS A 107 -5.88 10.73 0.07
C LYS A 107 -6.99 11.15 1.02
N TRP A 108 -7.19 10.39 2.10
CA TRP A 108 -8.19 10.73 3.10
C TRP A 108 -7.84 12.03 3.82
N CYS A 109 -6.56 12.24 4.18
CA CYS A 109 -6.09 13.48 4.77
C CYS A 109 -6.39 14.68 3.85
N ALA A 110 -6.05 14.58 2.56
CA ALA A 110 -6.36 15.61 1.58
C ALA A 110 -7.87 15.89 1.48
N ALA A 111 -8.70 14.84 1.41
CA ALA A 111 -10.15 14.98 1.33
C ALA A 111 -10.80 15.61 2.58
N ARG A 112 -10.13 15.53 3.74
CA ARG A 112 -10.60 16.09 5.01
C ARG A 112 -9.90 17.39 5.41
N GLY A 113 -9.05 17.94 4.54
CA GLY A 113 -8.28 19.16 4.83
C GLY A 113 -7.28 18.98 5.98
N ILE A 114 -6.79 17.75 6.19
CA ILE A 114 -5.78 17.43 7.20
C ILE A 114 -4.43 17.46 6.49
N GLU A 115 -3.53 18.33 6.94
CA GLU A 115 -2.18 18.35 6.38
C GLU A 115 -1.45 17.03 6.71
N PRO A 116 -0.73 16.44 5.75
CA PRO A 116 -0.19 15.08 5.87
C PRO A 116 1.12 15.03 6.68
N TYR A 117 1.06 15.51 7.93
CA TYR A 117 2.16 15.53 8.89
C TYR A 117 1.92 14.56 10.04
N LEU A 118 3.01 13.98 10.58
CA LEU A 118 2.92 13.05 11.71
C LEU A 118 2.29 13.70 12.94
N GLU A 119 2.56 14.99 13.15
CA GLU A 119 2.07 15.81 14.26
C GLU A 119 0.55 16.02 14.18
N HIS A 120 -0.03 15.98 12.97
CA HIS A 120 -1.46 16.18 12.75
C HIS A 120 -2.26 14.87 12.77
N VAL A 121 -1.61 13.72 12.60
CA VAL A 121 -2.25 12.41 12.77
C VAL A 121 -2.27 12.02 14.24
N THR A 122 -3.15 12.67 15.01
CA THR A 122 -3.40 12.37 16.43
C THR A 122 -4.22 11.09 16.61
N ILE A 123 -4.36 10.61 17.86
CA ILE A 123 -5.25 9.49 18.19
C ILE A 123 -6.70 9.76 17.75
N LYS A 124 -7.17 11.01 17.86
CA LYS A 124 -8.53 11.39 17.43
C LYS A 124 -8.67 11.31 15.91
N VAL A 125 -7.65 11.77 15.18
CA VAL A 125 -7.61 11.69 13.71
C VAL A 125 -7.54 10.24 13.24
N ALA A 126 -6.73 9.41 13.90
CA ALA A 126 -6.65 7.98 13.62
C ALA A 126 -7.98 7.24 13.90
N GLY A 127 -8.68 7.62 14.98
CA GLY A 127 -10.04 7.14 15.27
C GLY A 127 -11.02 7.51 14.16
N ARG A 128 -11.07 8.79 13.80
CA ARG A 128 -11.92 9.29 12.70
C ARG A 128 -11.62 8.59 11.37
N PHE A 129 -10.34 8.39 11.05
CA PHE A 129 -9.96 7.61 9.86
C PHE A 129 -10.49 6.18 9.92
N GLY A 130 -10.37 5.53 11.08
CA GLY A 130 -10.92 4.19 11.31
C GLY A 130 -12.44 4.15 11.08
N ASP A 131 -13.18 5.13 11.59
CA ASP A 131 -14.63 5.19 11.43
C ASP A 131 -15.06 5.41 9.96
N GLU A 132 -14.25 6.14 9.18
CA GLU A 132 -14.61 6.56 7.82
C GLU A 132 -13.98 5.71 6.69
N ILE A 133 -12.99 4.86 6.97
CA ILE A 133 -12.18 4.20 5.92
C ILE A 133 -13.00 3.28 5.00
N GLU A 134 -14.01 2.58 5.52
CA GLU A 134 -14.85 1.68 4.70
C GLU A 134 -15.70 2.48 3.71
N GLU A 135 -16.36 3.54 4.17
CA GLU A 135 -17.13 4.45 3.31
C GLU A 135 -16.23 5.17 2.30
N PHE A 136 -15.08 5.69 2.76
CA PHE A 136 -14.17 6.45 1.90
C PHE A 136 -13.56 5.63 0.77
N THR A 137 -13.30 4.33 1.02
CA THR A 137 -12.63 3.47 0.03
C THR A 137 -13.59 2.56 -0.74
N GLY A 138 -14.80 2.33 -0.22
CA GLY A 138 -15.72 1.31 -0.71
C GLY A 138 -15.19 -0.13 -0.55
N LEU A 139 -14.14 -0.33 0.25
CA LEU A 139 -13.54 -1.64 0.48
C LEU A 139 -14.17 -2.34 1.69
N GLY A 140 -14.24 -3.67 1.62
CA GLY A 140 -14.77 -4.46 2.74
C GLY A 140 -13.88 -4.42 3.99
N TRP A 141 -14.52 -4.65 5.13
CA TRP A 141 -13.94 -4.67 6.48
C TRP A 141 -12.55 -5.32 6.61
N ALA A 142 -12.36 -6.49 5.98
CA ALA A 142 -11.09 -7.22 6.07
C ALA A 142 -9.92 -6.46 5.42
N SER A 143 -10.18 -5.78 4.30
CA SER A 143 -9.18 -4.96 3.60
C SER A 143 -8.83 -3.72 4.41
N CYS A 144 -9.84 -3.02 4.95
CA CYS A 144 -9.61 -1.84 5.76
C CYS A 144 -8.87 -2.16 7.06
N THR A 145 -9.26 -3.24 7.76
CA THR A 145 -8.56 -3.74 8.96
C THR A 145 -7.10 -4.09 8.66
N LYS A 146 -6.83 -4.67 7.48
CA LYS A 146 -5.47 -4.95 7.02
C LYS A 146 -4.67 -3.66 6.84
N TYR A 147 -5.24 -2.61 6.23
CA TYR A 147 -4.53 -1.34 6.03
C TYR A 147 -4.25 -0.60 7.34
N ILE A 148 -5.19 -0.58 8.29
CA ILE A 148 -4.94 -0.06 9.64
C ILE A 148 -3.78 -0.80 10.31
N SER A 149 -3.70 -2.12 10.10
CA SER A 149 -2.59 -2.92 10.62
C SER A 149 -1.25 -2.57 9.98
N ARG A 150 -1.21 -2.21 8.69
CA ARG A 150 0.00 -1.70 8.00
C ARG A 150 0.44 -0.35 8.56
N LEU A 151 -0.50 0.59 8.71
CA LEU A 151 -0.23 1.90 9.30
C LEU A 151 0.30 1.77 10.73
N ARG A 152 -0.26 0.86 11.53
CA ARG A 152 0.24 0.53 12.87
C ARG A 152 1.68 0.03 12.84
N ALA A 153 2.04 -0.85 11.90
CA ALA A 153 3.43 -1.33 11.77
C ALA A 153 4.39 -0.18 11.41
N TYR A 154 3.96 0.71 10.52
CA TYR A 154 4.76 1.87 10.13
C TYR A 154 4.95 2.86 11.28
N TRP A 155 3.91 3.21 12.03
CA TRP A 155 4.06 4.10 13.20
C TRP A 155 4.94 3.48 14.28
N LYS A 156 4.90 2.15 14.47
CA LYS A 156 5.84 1.46 15.37
C LYS A 156 7.30 1.66 14.95
N TYR A 157 7.56 1.76 13.65
CA TYR A 157 8.89 2.08 13.12
C TYR A 157 9.27 3.55 13.35
N LEU A 158 8.31 4.47 13.18
CA LEU A 158 8.50 5.92 13.30
C LEU A 158 8.76 6.41 14.73
N VAL A 159 8.10 5.84 15.74
CA VAL A 159 8.29 6.20 17.16
C VAL A 159 9.76 6.12 17.60
N LYS A 160 10.57 5.28 16.96
CA LYS A 160 12.00 5.12 17.26
C LYS A 160 12.91 6.10 16.52
N ARG A 161 12.38 6.91 15.61
CA ARG A 161 13.13 7.65 14.59
C ARG A 161 12.68 9.10 14.40
N THR A 162 11.56 9.46 15.01
CA THR A 162 10.95 10.77 14.89
C THR A 162 10.55 11.26 16.29
N PRO A 163 10.22 12.56 16.45
CA PRO A 163 9.79 13.11 17.73
C PRO A 163 8.44 12.60 18.25
N ILE A 164 7.69 11.81 17.48
CA ILE A 164 6.41 11.27 17.95
C ILE A 164 6.62 10.26 19.07
N GLU A 165 5.85 10.39 20.14
CA GLU A 165 6.05 9.60 21.36
C GLU A 165 5.32 8.26 21.33
N ALA A 166 4.23 8.16 20.56
CA ALA A 166 3.33 7.01 20.59
C ALA A 166 2.78 6.63 19.22
N ASN A 167 2.35 5.37 19.12
CA ASN A 167 1.67 4.85 17.95
C ASN A 167 0.16 5.09 18.07
N VAL A 168 -0.35 6.04 17.29
CA VAL A 168 -1.76 6.47 17.30
C VAL A 168 -2.74 5.43 16.77
N TRP A 169 -2.26 4.41 16.06
CA TRP A 169 -3.08 3.33 15.49
C TRP A 169 -3.31 2.17 16.48
N ILE A 170 -2.73 2.23 17.67
CA ILE A 170 -3.00 1.26 18.74
C ILE A 170 -4.44 1.45 19.22
N GLY A 171 -5.19 0.35 19.35
CA GLY A 171 -6.59 0.38 19.77
C GLY A 171 -7.60 0.70 18.67
N ILE A 172 -7.16 1.16 17.49
CA ILE A 172 -8.06 1.34 16.35
C ILE A 172 -8.45 -0.03 15.79
N SER A 173 -9.74 -0.37 15.87
CA SER A 173 -10.32 -1.61 15.37
C SER A 173 -11.65 -1.33 14.70
N LEU A 174 -11.84 -1.92 13.52
CA LEU A 174 -13.12 -1.83 12.81
C LEU A 174 -14.08 -2.89 13.34
N SER A 175 -15.33 -2.50 13.54
CA SER A 175 -16.38 -3.42 13.95
C SER A 175 -16.60 -4.45 12.86
N LYS A 176 -16.37 -5.73 13.17
CA LYS A 176 -16.59 -6.80 12.20
C LYS A 176 -18.10 -6.86 11.88
N PRO A 177 -18.49 -6.81 10.59
CA PRO A 177 -19.90 -6.98 10.23
C PRO A 177 -20.38 -8.35 10.70
N ARG A 178 -21.64 -8.43 11.15
CA ARG A 178 -22.31 -9.71 11.32
C ARG A 178 -22.57 -10.27 9.93
N ILE A 179 -21.95 -11.40 9.66
CA ILE A 179 -22.16 -12.16 8.42
C ILE A 179 -23.21 -13.21 8.77
N GLU A 180 -24.28 -13.27 8.00
CA GLU A 180 -25.27 -14.33 8.16
C GLU A 180 -24.63 -15.68 7.80
N PRO A 181 -24.98 -16.80 8.45
CA PRO A 181 -24.30 -18.07 8.26
C PRO A 181 -24.30 -18.60 6.80
N ASP A 182 -25.22 -18.13 5.97
CA ASP A 182 -25.35 -18.47 4.55
C ASP A 182 -24.46 -17.63 3.61
N GLU A 183 -23.86 -16.55 4.11
CA GLU A 183 -22.87 -15.73 3.40
C GLU A 183 -21.42 -16.23 3.60
N GLU A 184 -21.19 -17.25 4.44
CA GLU A 184 -19.87 -17.87 4.56
C GLU A 184 -19.50 -18.66 3.29
N GLU A 185 -18.21 -18.69 2.92
CA GLU A 185 -17.71 -19.52 1.82
C GLU A 185 -18.05 -20.99 2.09
N ARG A 186 -19.08 -21.50 1.42
CA ARG A 186 -19.52 -22.89 1.53
C ARG A 186 -18.75 -23.80 0.57
N ALA A 187 -18.70 -25.08 0.92
CA ALA A 187 -18.24 -26.10 -0.02
C ALA A 187 -19.15 -26.19 -1.25
N PHE A 188 -18.55 -26.51 -2.40
CA PHE A 188 -19.29 -26.88 -3.60
C PHE A 188 -20.01 -28.22 -3.38
N THR A 189 -21.20 -28.34 -3.95
CA THR A 189 -21.91 -29.61 -4.05
C THR A 189 -21.38 -30.45 -5.22
N ASP A 190 -21.58 -31.76 -5.19
CA ASP A 190 -21.12 -32.66 -6.27
C ASP A 190 -21.65 -32.22 -7.65
N ALA A 191 -22.91 -31.77 -7.71
CA ALA A 191 -23.52 -31.28 -8.96
C ALA A 191 -22.90 -29.95 -9.44
N GLU A 192 -22.39 -29.12 -8.54
CA GLU A 192 -21.65 -27.91 -8.90
C GLU A 192 -20.24 -28.24 -9.38
N VAL A 193 -19.55 -29.14 -8.68
CA VAL A 193 -18.22 -29.64 -9.11
C VAL A 193 -18.32 -30.28 -10.49
N GLN A 194 -19.35 -31.11 -10.73
CA GLN A 194 -19.59 -31.72 -12.03
C GLN A 194 -19.81 -30.65 -13.11
N ARG A 195 -20.68 -29.67 -12.89
CA ARG A 195 -20.93 -28.58 -13.85
C ARG A 195 -19.67 -27.75 -14.11
N LEU A 196 -18.88 -27.51 -13.08
CA LEU A 196 -17.63 -26.76 -13.16
C LEU A 196 -16.58 -27.51 -14.00
N LEU A 197 -16.38 -28.81 -13.75
CA LEU A 197 -15.41 -29.65 -14.46
C LEU A 197 -15.83 -30.02 -15.88
N MET A 198 -17.14 -30.11 -16.15
CA MET A 198 -17.70 -30.37 -17.50
C MET A 198 -17.99 -29.08 -18.29
N GLY A 199 -17.60 -27.93 -17.75
CA GLY A 199 -17.80 -26.63 -18.39
C GLY A 199 -16.85 -26.37 -19.57
N THR A 200 -16.79 -25.11 -20.00
CA THR A 200 -15.99 -24.68 -21.17
C THR A 200 -14.60 -24.16 -20.80
N ALA A 201 -14.04 -24.60 -19.66
CA ALA A 201 -12.68 -24.22 -19.30
C ALA A 201 -11.69 -24.78 -20.33
N ASP A 202 -10.63 -24.03 -20.62
CA ASP A 202 -9.55 -24.60 -21.42
C ASP A 202 -8.87 -25.76 -20.67
N LEU A 203 -8.22 -26.65 -21.43
CA LEU A 203 -7.55 -27.81 -20.86
C LEU A 203 -6.51 -27.41 -19.82
N ALA A 204 -5.88 -26.24 -19.98
CA ALA A 204 -4.84 -25.83 -19.08
C ALA A 204 -5.39 -25.55 -17.66
N MET A 205 -6.50 -24.81 -17.61
CA MET A 205 -7.22 -24.46 -16.39
C MET A 205 -7.85 -25.71 -15.76
N LEU A 206 -8.43 -26.58 -16.58
CA LEU A 206 -9.01 -27.84 -16.10
C LEU A 206 -7.98 -28.68 -15.35
N ASP A 207 -6.76 -28.77 -15.86
CA ASP A 207 -5.70 -29.53 -15.20
C ASP A 207 -5.34 -28.98 -13.82
N VAL A 208 -5.24 -27.65 -13.70
CA VAL A 208 -4.99 -26.98 -12.41
C VAL A 208 -6.13 -27.26 -11.44
N MET A 209 -7.38 -27.17 -11.91
CA MET A 209 -8.56 -27.42 -11.10
C MET A 209 -8.61 -28.85 -10.58
N LEU A 210 -8.28 -29.84 -11.42
CA LEU A 210 -8.25 -31.25 -11.04
C LEU A 210 -7.16 -31.52 -9.99
N VAL A 211 -5.94 -31.00 -10.20
CA VAL A 211 -4.86 -31.15 -9.21
C VAL A 211 -5.24 -30.46 -7.90
N ALA A 212 -5.78 -29.24 -7.93
CA ALA A 212 -6.21 -28.52 -6.73
C ALA A 212 -7.33 -29.26 -5.97
N GLY A 213 -8.35 -29.75 -6.70
CA GLY A 213 -9.50 -30.43 -6.13
C GLY A 213 -9.13 -31.77 -5.47
N LEU A 214 -8.27 -32.57 -6.11
CA LEU A 214 -7.91 -33.90 -5.63
C LEU A 214 -6.78 -33.90 -4.58
N THR A 215 -6.00 -32.82 -4.47
CA THR A 215 -4.89 -32.72 -3.49
C THR A 215 -5.20 -31.80 -2.30
N GLY A 216 -6.25 -30.97 -2.40
CA GLY A 216 -6.56 -29.91 -1.46
C GLY A 216 -5.45 -28.85 -1.33
N ALA A 217 -4.51 -28.81 -2.28
CA ALA A 217 -3.39 -27.88 -2.25
C ALA A 217 -3.86 -26.43 -2.49
N ARG A 218 -3.13 -25.47 -1.92
CA ARG A 218 -3.35 -24.05 -2.27
C ARG A 218 -3.01 -23.85 -3.75
N LEU A 219 -3.75 -22.97 -4.42
CA LEU A 219 -3.51 -22.65 -5.83
C LEU A 219 -2.06 -22.25 -6.11
N ASP A 220 -1.48 -21.37 -5.30
CA ASP A 220 -0.05 -20.98 -5.42
C ASP A 220 0.90 -22.19 -5.33
N ALA A 221 0.56 -23.22 -4.56
CA ALA A 221 1.37 -24.44 -4.46
C ALA A 221 1.24 -25.33 -5.69
N VAL A 222 0.04 -25.41 -6.28
CA VAL A 222 -0.22 -26.16 -7.52
C VAL A 222 0.53 -25.53 -8.69
N ILE A 223 0.45 -24.20 -8.83
CA ILE A 223 1.08 -23.48 -9.93
C ILE A 223 2.62 -23.50 -9.83
N ASP A 224 3.18 -23.53 -8.62
CA ASP A 224 4.64 -23.57 -8.39
C ASP A 224 5.25 -24.98 -8.49
N LEU A 225 4.45 -26.00 -8.84
CA LEU A 225 4.93 -27.36 -9.09
C LEU A 225 5.86 -27.41 -10.30
N ARG A 226 6.98 -28.10 -10.12
CA ARG A 226 7.92 -28.46 -11.20
C ARG A 226 7.75 -29.91 -11.60
N VAL A 227 8.25 -30.24 -12.78
CA VAL A 227 8.22 -31.62 -13.31
C VAL A 227 8.87 -32.62 -12.36
N GLY A 228 10.04 -32.28 -11.79
CA GLY A 228 10.72 -33.14 -10.81
C GLY A 228 10.00 -33.26 -9.45
N GLU A 229 8.96 -32.47 -9.22
CA GLU A 229 8.10 -32.55 -8.03
C GLU A 229 6.85 -33.41 -8.28
N CYS A 230 6.80 -34.10 -9.42
CA CYS A 230 5.69 -34.97 -9.85
C CYS A 230 6.16 -36.42 -10.14
N GLU A 231 7.30 -36.83 -9.56
CA GLU A 231 7.93 -38.14 -9.79
C GLU A 231 7.47 -39.20 -8.79
N ASP A 232 7.73 -40.47 -9.12
CA ASP A 232 7.49 -41.64 -8.25
C ASP A 232 6.04 -41.77 -7.70
N GLY A 233 5.07 -41.18 -8.39
CA GLY A 233 3.66 -41.20 -7.96
C GLY A 233 3.32 -40.20 -6.87
N TRP A 234 4.16 -39.18 -6.64
CA TRP A 234 3.94 -38.15 -5.63
C TRP A 234 3.93 -36.75 -6.23
N PHE A 235 3.08 -35.88 -5.67
CA PHE A 235 3.24 -34.44 -5.73
C PHE A 235 3.98 -33.96 -4.48
N THR A 236 5.14 -33.34 -4.69
CA THR A 236 5.96 -32.75 -3.61
C THR A 236 5.73 -31.25 -3.55
N PHE A 237 4.85 -30.80 -2.66
CA PHE A 237 4.54 -29.38 -2.52
C PHE A 237 5.54 -28.66 -1.62
N LYS A 238 6.08 -27.54 -2.11
CA LYS A 238 6.88 -26.61 -1.29
C LYS A 238 6.03 -26.00 -0.17
N PRO A 239 6.64 -25.68 1.00
CA PRO A 239 5.91 -25.07 2.10
C PRO A 239 5.31 -23.73 1.70
N GLN A 240 4.01 -23.53 1.93
CA GLN A 240 3.34 -22.26 1.67
C GLN A 240 2.89 -21.58 2.97
N LYS A 241 3.03 -20.25 3.00
CA LYS A 241 2.63 -19.37 4.12
C LYS A 241 3.21 -19.80 5.49
N LYS A 242 2.41 -20.49 6.30
CA LYS A 242 2.75 -20.91 7.68
C LYS A 242 3.25 -22.36 7.77
N GLU A 243 3.22 -23.10 6.67
CA GLU A 243 3.78 -24.44 6.60
C GLU A 243 5.30 -24.38 6.76
N ARG A 244 5.84 -25.30 7.55
CA ARG A 244 7.28 -25.35 7.86
C ARG A 244 8.02 -26.41 7.06
N THR A 245 7.31 -27.40 6.56
CA THR A 245 7.86 -28.59 5.91
C THR A 245 7.24 -28.78 4.54
N ILE A 246 7.96 -29.47 3.67
CA ILE A 246 7.41 -29.99 2.41
C ILE A 246 6.26 -30.95 2.73
N ARG A 247 5.35 -31.12 1.78
CA ARG A 247 4.22 -32.04 1.89
C ARG A 247 4.15 -32.91 0.64
N ASP A 248 4.25 -34.22 0.85
CA ASP A 248 4.08 -35.20 -0.21
C ASP A 248 2.62 -35.66 -0.25
N VAL A 249 2.03 -35.67 -1.44
CA VAL A 249 0.66 -36.12 -1.69
C VAL A 249 0.67 -37.14 -2.81
N PRO A 250 0.12 -38.35 -2.62
CA PRO A 250 0.05 -39.34 -3.69
C PRO A 250 -0.70 -38.79 -4.90
N ILE A 251 -0.21 -39.06 -6.10
CA ILE A 251 -0.92 -38.73 -7.34
C ILE A 251 -2.15 -39.62 -7.45
N HIS A 252 -3.33 -39.00 -7.48
CA HIS A 252 -4.58 -39.71 -7.68
C HIS A 252 -4.57 -40.43 -9.05
N PRO A 253 -5.11 -41.65 -9.19
CA PRO A 253 -5.12 -42.38 -10.46
C PRO A 253 -5.66 -41.58 -11.66
N ASP A 254 -6.74 -40.81 -11.44
CA ASP A 254 -7.34 -39.94 -12.48
C ASP A 254 -6.44 -38.77 -12.92
N LEU A 255 -5.36 -38.48 -12.19
CA LEU A 255 -4.36 -37.47 -12.55
C LEU A 255 -3.16 -38.05 -13.30
N CYS A 256 -2.99 -39.37 -13.36
CA CYS A 256 -1.81 -39.99 -13.97
C CYS A 256 -1.63 -39.60 -15.44
N GLU A 257 -2.71 -39.64 -16.25
CA GLU A 257 -2.64 -39.25 -17.67
C GLU A 257 -2.35 -37.76 -17.84
N LEU A 258 -2.93 -36.92 -16.97
CA LEU A 258 -2.68 -35.48 -16.96
C LEU A 258 -1.21 -35.20 -16.65
N VAL A 259 -0.67 -35.81 -15.61
CA VAL A 259 0.74 -35.64 -15.23
C VAL A 259 1.64 -36.12 -16.36
N ALA A 260 1.40 -37.32 -16.90
CA ALA A 260 2.18 -37.86 -18.01
C ALA A 260 2.22 -36.91 -19.23
N ARG A 261 1.06 -36.38 -19.62
CA ARG A 261 0.96 -35.38 -20.70
C ARG A 261 1.71 -34.09 -20.37
N ARG A 262 1.65 -33.63 -19.13
CA ARG A 262 2.25 -32.35 -18.69
C ARG A 262 3.76 -32.41 -18.50
N VAL A 263 4.33 -33.59 -18.25
CA VAL A 263 5.78 -33.79 -18.10
C VAL A 263 6.46 -34.16 -19.42
N GLU A 264 5.71 -34.63 -20.42
CA GLU A 264 6.26 -35.06 -21.70
C GLU A 264 7.13 -33.98 -22.36
N GLY A 265 8.38 -34.33 -22.68
CA GLY A 265 9.34 -33.44 -23.32
C GLY A 265 9.92 -32.33 -22.44
N LYS A 266 9.56 -32.26 -21.15
CA LYS A 266 10.06 -31.27 -20.20
C LYS A 266 11.19 -31.81 -19.32
N LYS A 267 12.03 -30.92 -18.81
CA LYS A 267 13.09 -31.22 -17.84
C LYS A 267 12.55 -31.10 -16.42
N LEU A 268 13.23 -31.75 -15.46
CA LEU A 268 12.85 -31.75 -14.04
C LEU A 268 12.66 -30.35 -13.44
N GLY A 269 13.44 -29.38 -13.89
CA GLY A 269 13.38 -28.00 -13.41
C GLY A 269 12.27 -27.15 -14.05
N ASP A 270 11.61 -27.64 -15.09
CA ASP A 270 10.60 -26.88 -15.83
C ASP A 270 9.28 -26.84 -15.04
N ASP A 271 8.52 -25.76 -15.25
CA ASP A 271 7.22 -25.59 -14.61
C ASP A 271 6.20 -26.60 -15.18
N LEU A 272 5.41 -27.21 -14.30
CA LEU A 272 4.33 -28.10 -14.71
C LEU A 272 3.23 -27.29 -15.44
N PHE A 273 2.97 -26.07 -14.96
CA PHE A 273 1.96 -25.13 -15.47
C PHE A 273 2.61 -23.80 -15.96
N PRO A 274 3.29 -23.81 -17.11
CA PRO A 274 4.00 -22.63 -17.62
C PRO A 274 3.06 -21.47 -18.01
N GLU A 275 1.75 -21.71 -18.13
CA GLU A 275 0.76 -20.70 -18.50
C GLU A 275 0.56 -19.63 -17.42
N TRP A 276 0.87 -19.95 -16.16
CA TRP A 276 0.78 -19.01 -15.03
C TRP A 276 2.14 -18.82 -14.38
N PRO A 277 3.07 -18.10 -15.04
CA PRO A 277 4.38 -17.85 -14.46
C PRO A 277 4.23 -17.12 -13.13
N GLY A 278 5.10 -17.47 -12.17
CA GLY A 278 5.17 -16.76 -10.90
C GLY A 278 5.38 -15.25 -11.09
N PRO A 279 5.17 -14.43 -10.05
CA PRO A 279 5.39 -12.99 -10.12
C PRO A 279 6.80 -12.72 -10.65
N ARG A 280 6.91 -11.99 -11.77
CA ARG A 280 8.21 -11.53 -12.28
C ARG A 280 8.89 -10.72 -11.18
N ALA A 281 10.11 -11.11 -10.82
CA ALA A 281 10.95 -10.27 -9.98
C ALA A 281 11.08 -8.90 -10.66
N ALA A 282 10.71 -7.85 -9.94
CA ALA A 282 10.87 -6.47 -10.39
C ALA A 282 12.36 -6.09 -10.50
#